data_AF-A0A8J6ELS0-F1
#
_entry.id   AF-A0A8J6ELS0-F1
#
_cell.length_a   1.000
_cell.length_b   1.000
_cell.length_c   1.000
_cell.angle_alpha   90.00
_cell.angle_beta   90.00
_cell.angle_gamma   90.00
#
_symmetry.space_group_name_H-M   'P 1'
#
loop_
_entity.id
_entity.type
_entity.pdbx_description
1 polymer ?
#
loop_
_entity_poly.entity_id
_entity_poly.type
_entity_poly.pdbx_seq_one_letter_code
_entity_poly.pdbx_strand_id
1 'polypeptide(L)'
;MGLHFHSKVLDIDNIDLAMGKMMEQGPVLIITFQAQLVMVLKNQKGEVVEGDQDKVLRMLYVWALCRDQDELNPYAAWRLLDISSSGSEQIL
;
A
#
# COMPACT_ATOMS: atom_id res chain seq x y z
N MET A 1 -18.22 -12.04 15.14
CA MET A 1 -17.01 -11.19 15.16
C MET A 1 -16.84 -10.56 13.78
N GLY A 2 -17.59 -9.50 13.48
CA GLY A 2 -17.49 -8.81 12.19
C GLY A 2 -16.88 -7.43 12.39
N LEU A 3 -15.64 -7.26 11.95
CA LEU A 3 -15.02 -5.95 11.81
C LEU A 3 -15.13 -5.52 10.34
N HIS A 4 -15.48 -4.27 10.12
CA HIS A 4 -15.65 -3.68 8.80
C HIS A 4 -14.56 -2.63 8.58
N PHE A 5 -13.79 -2.79 7.51
CA PHE A 5 -12.83 -1.78 7.07
C PHE A 5 -13.57 -0.66 6.36
N HIS A 6 -13.47 0.54 6.93
CA HIS A 6 -14.00 1.78 6.35
C HIS A 6 -12.87 2.72 5.89
N SER A 7 -11.64 2.24 5.86
CA SER A 7 -10.46 3.00 5.43
C SER A 7 -10.60 3.46 3.98
N LYS A 8 -10.05 4.64 3.67
CA LYS A 8 -10.07 5.26 2.34
C LYS A 8 -8.71 5.80 1.99
N VAL A 9 -8.27 5.57 0.75
CA VAL A 9 -7.14 6.28 0.15
C VAL A 9 -7.68 7.60 -0.40
N LEU A 10 -7.04 8.70 -0.02
CA LEU A 10 -7.40 10.05 -0.43
C LEU A 10 -6.59 10.50 -1.64
N ASP A 11 -5.28 10.21 -1.64
CA ASP A 11 -4.36 10.59 -2.71
C ASP A 11 -3.17 9.63 -2.77
N ILE A 12 -2.54 9.54 -3.95
CA ILE A 12 -1.29 8.81 -4.19
C ILE A 12 -0.41 9.68 -5.08
N ASP A 13 0.78 10.01 -4.60
CA ASP A 13 1.73 10.87 -5.28
C ASP A 13 3.18 10.36 -5.16
N ASN A 14 4.11 11.07 -5.81
CA ASN A 14 5.55 10.81 -5.77
C ASN A 14 5.95 9.34 -6.06
N ILE A 15 5.31 8.72 -7.06
CA ILE A 15 5.68 7.37 -7.51
C ILE A 15 7.05 7.43 -8.21
N ASP A 16 7.99 6.63 -7.73
CA ASP A 16 9.34 6.53 -8.27
C ASP A 16 9.88 5.10 -8.25
N LEU A 17 10.84 4.80 -9.14
CA LEU A 17 11.54 3.53 -9.19
C LEU A 17 12.84 3.63 -8.38
N ALA A 18 12.85 3.06 -7.19
CA ALA A 18 14.00 3.13 -6.30
C ALA A 18 15.15 2.22 -6.73
N MET A 19 14.86 0.96 -7.12
CA MET A 19 15.88 0.03 -7.60
C MET A 19 15.30 -1.15 -8.38
N GLY A 20 16.14 -1.80 -9.19
CA GLY A 20 15.86 -3.11 -9.78
C GLY A 20 16.90 -4.14 -9.37
N LYS A 21 16.49 -5.37 -9.08
CA LYS A 21 17.41 -6.47 -8.74
C LYS A 21 16.90 -7.82 -9.25
N MET A 22 17.81 -8.72 -9.58
CA MET A 22 17.47 -10.12 -9.84
C MET A 22 17.35 -10.89 -8.53
N MET A 23 16.30 -11.69 -8.38
CA MET A 23 16.11 -12.64 -7.28
C MET A 23 15.84 -14.04 -7.86
N GLU A 24 15.81 -15.06 -7.00
CA GLU A 24 15.49 -16.43 -7.40
C GLU A 24 14.10 -16.54 -8.06
N GLN A 25 13.14 -15.72 -7.63
CA GLN A 25 11.77 -15.68 -8.14
C GLN A 25 11.65 -14.96 -9.50
N GLY A 26 12.67 -14.21 -9.92
CA GLY A 26 12.65 -13.40 -11.15
C GLY A 26 13.18 -11.97 -10.95
N PRO A 27 13.03 -11.10 -11.96
CA PRO A 27 13.39 -9.69 -11.85
C PRO A 27 12.40 -8.96 -10.95
N VAL A 28 12.95 -8.22 -9.98
CA VAL A 28 12.19 -7.44 -8.99
C VAL A 28 12.46 -5.96 -9.17
N LEU A 29 11.40 -5.16 -9.20
CA LEU A 29 11.45 -3.71 -9.11
C LEU A 29 10.97 -3.27 -7.73
N ILE A 30 11.74 -2.41 -7.09
CA ILE A 30 11.34 -1.74 -5.85
C ILE A 30 10.85 -0.35 -6.23
N ILE A 31 9.57 -0.08 -5.98
CA ILE A 31 8.96 1.23 -6.19
C ILE A 31 8.71 1.90 -4.84
N THR A 32 8.78 3.23 -4.83
CA THR A 32 8.39 4.04 -3.68
C THR A 32 7.29 4.99 -4.09
N PHE A 33 6.33 5.23 -3.20
CA PHE A 33 5.29 6.23 -3.43
C PHE A 33 4.77 6.74 -2.09
N GLN A 34 4.15 7.91 -2.11
CA GLN A 34 3.45 8.45 -0.97
C GLN A 34 1.95 8.28 -1.15
N ALA A 35 1.23 8.07 -0.05
CA ALA A 35 -0.22 8.00 -0.05
C ALA A 35 -0.79 8.70 1.17
N GLN A 36 -1.89 9.41 0.97
CA GLN A 36 -2.72 9.94 2.04
C GLN A 36 -3.92 9.03 2.25
N LEU A 37 -4.20 8.66 3.50
CA LEU A 37 -5.27 7.73 3.81
C LEU A 37 -5.91 8.02 5.16
N VAL A 38 -7.19 7.68 5.25
CA VAL A 38 -7.97 7.66 6.49
C VAL A 38 -8.14 6.20 6.86
N MET A 39 -7.70 5.81 8.05
CA MET A 39 -7.76 4.43 8.54
C MET A 39 -8.85 4.31 9.59
N VAL A 40 -9.86 3.48 9.33
CA VAL A 40 -10.98 3.28 10.25
C VAL A 40 -11.45 1.84 10.20
N LEU A 41 -11.46 1.18 11.36
CA LEU A 41 -12.08 -0.11 11.55
C LEU A 41 -13.32 0.06 12.42
N LYS A 42 -14.45 -0.48 11.99
CA LYS A 42 -15.72 -0.41 12.72
C LYS A 42 -16.20 -1.80 13.13
N ASN A 43 -16.84 -1.90 14.29
CA ASN A 43 -17.57 -3.11 14.65
C ASN A 43 -18.94 -3.17 13.95
N GLN A 44 -19.71 -4.24 14.16
CA GLN A 44 -21.04 -4.40 13.56
C GLN A 44 -22.07 -3.34 14.00
N LYS A 45 -21.82 -2.64 15.12
CA LYS A 45 -22.66 -1.53 15.60
C LYS A 45 -22.29 -0.18 14.96
N GLY A 46 -21.25 -0.15 14.11
CA GLY A 46 -20.76 1.07 13.47
C GLY A 46 -19.83 1.91 14.34
N GLU A 47 -19.45 1.42 15.52
CA GLU A 47 -18.51 2.11 16.42
C GLU A 47 -17.08 1.91 15.91
N VAL A 48 -16.27 2.98 15.93
CA VAL A 48 -14.85 2.91 15.59
C VAL A 48 -14.11 2.15 16.69
N VAL A 49 -13.46 1.06 16.31
CA VAL A 49 -12.63 0.25 17.22
C VAL A 49 -11.14 0.47 17.01
N GLU A 50 -10.75 0.96 15.83
CA GLU A 50 -9.36 1.26 15.50
C GLU A 50 -9.29 2.40 14.47
N GLY A 51 -8.28 3.26 14.62
CA GLY A 51 -8.06 4.41 13.76
C GLY A 51 -8.93 5.62 14.12
N ASP A 52 -8.97 6.59 13.22
CA ASP A 52 -9.68 7.86 13.40
C ASP A 52 -10.16 8.35 12.03
N GLN A 53 -11.46 8.66 11.94
CA GLN A 53 -12.09 9.07 10.68
C GLN A 53 -11.76 10.51 10.28
N ASP A 54 -11.33 11.33 11.24
CA ASP A 54 -11.05 12.74 11.05
C ASP A 54 -9.54 13.00 10.88
N LYS A 55 -8.70 11.97 11.04
CA LYS A 55 -7.26 12.06 10.85
C LYS A 55 -6.83 11.54 9.48
N VAL A 56 -6.03 12.37 8.81
CA VAL A 56 -5.31 11.99 7.59
C VAL A 56 -3.92 11.49 7.95
N LEU A 57 -3.61 10.27 7.54
CA LEU A 57 -2.28 9.68 7.65
C LEU A 57 -1.54 9.88 6.33
N ARG A 58 -0.29 10.34 6.41
CA ARG A 58 0.62 10.36 5.27
C ARG A 58 1.58 9.18 5.40
N MET A 59 1.52 8.27 4.44
CA MET A 59 2.32 7.05 4.39
C MET A 59 3.34 7.14 3.26
N LEU A 60 4.58 6.76 3.55
CA LEU A 60 5.59 6.43 2.54
C LEU A 60 5.61 4.90 2.39
N TYR A 61 5.29 4.42 1.19
CA TYR A 61 5.32 3.01 0.85
C TYR A 61 6.57 2.65 0.04
N VAL A 62 7.07 1.45 0.30
CA VAL A 62 8.11 0.78 -0.49
C VAL A 62 7.58 -0.59 -0.87
N TRP A 63 7.35 -0.84 -2.16
CA TRP A 63 6.78 -2.09 -2.66
C TRP A 63 7.80 -2.82 -3.53
N ALA A 64 7.93 -4.13 -3.31
CA ALA A 64 8.71 -5.02 -4.15
C ALA A 64 7.79 -5.75 -5.13
N LEU A 65 7.89 -5.42 -6.43
CA LEU A 65 7.13 -6.03 -7.51
C LEU A 65 8.00 -7.02 -8.27
N CYS A 66 7.63 -8.29 -8.30
CA CYS A 66 8.31 -9.32 -9.09
C CYS A 66 7.55 -9.58 -10.38
N ARG A 67 8.29 -9.70 -11.47
CA ARG A 67 7.72 -10.10 -12.75
C ARG A 67 7.67 -11.63 -12.84
N ASP A 68 6.48 -12.16 -13.07
CA ASP A 68 6.26 -13.53 -13.55
C ASP A 68 6.80 -13.64 -14.99
N GLN A 69 7.71 -14.58 -15.22
CA GLN A 69 8.32 -14.79 -16.53
C GLN A 69 7.47 -15.65 -17.46
N ASP A 70 6.54 -16.44 -16.91
CA ASP A 70 5.66 -17.32 -17.68
C ASP A 70 4.38 -16.62 -18.13
N GLU A 71 4.03 -15.48 -17.51
CA GLU A 71 2.90 -14.65 -17.92
C GLU A 71 3.22 -13.90 -19.22
N LEU A 72 2.49 -14.25 -20.29
CA LEU A 72 2.64 -13.70 -21.63
C LEU A 72 2.13 -12.26 -21.70
N ASN A 73 1.09 -11.91 -20.94
CA ASN A 73 0.55 -10.55 -20.91
C ASN A 73 1.42 -9.65 -20.00
N PRO A 74 2.18 -8.69 -20.56
CA PRO A 74 3.09 -7.86 -19.76
C PRO A 74 2.37 -7.01 -18.70
N TYR A 75 1.07 -6.69 -18.89
CA TYR A 75 0.27 -5.93 -17.92
C TYR A 75 -0.19 -6.76 -16.71
N ALA A 76 -0.20 -8.10 -16.83
CA ALA A 76 -0.60 -9.02 -15.76
C ALA A 76 0.63 -9.69 -15.08
N ALA A 77 1.82 -9.49 -15.63
CA ALA A 77 3.03 -10.19 -15.20
C ALA A 77 3.58 -9.72 -13.83
N TRP A 78 3.13 -8.59 -13.28
CA TRP A 78 3.70 -8.04 -12.04
C TRP A 78 2.90 -8.45 -10.80
N ARG A 79 3.58 -9.01 -9.80
CA ARG A 79 2.99 -9.39 -8.51
C ARG A 79 3.74 -8.76 -7.35
N LEU A 80 3.01 -8.41 -6.30
CA LEU A 80 3.57 -7.85 -5.07
C LEU A 80 4.22 -8.97 -4.25
N LEU A 81 5.52 -8.87 -4.00
CA LEU A 81 6.26 -9.79 -3.15
C LEU A 81 6.32 -9.32 -1.70
N ASP A 82 6.57 -8.03 -1.49
CA ASP A 82 6.79 -7.47 -0.17
C ASP A 82 6.38 -6.00 -0.11
N ILE A 83 6.03 -5.57 1.10
CA ILE A 83 5.60 -4.20 1.40
C ILE A 83 6.28 -3.75 2.68
N SER A 84 6.90 -2.58 2.62
CA SER A 84 7.25 -1.81 3.80
C SER A 84 6.55 -0.47 3.75
N SER A 85 6.17 0.05 4.92
CA SER A 85 5.52 1.36 5.02
C SER A 85 5.94 2.06 6.29
N SER A 86 6.17 3.36 6.21
CA SER A 86 6.32 4.25 7.37
C SER A 86 5.31 5.38 7.25
N GLY A 87 4.79 5.85 8.39
CA GLY A 87 3.72 6.84 8.41
C GLY A 87 3.91 7.88 9.48
N SER A 88 3.41 9.08 9.21
CA SER A 88 3.26 10.15 10.20
C SER A 88 1.85 10.74 10.10
N GLU A 89 1.27 11.13 11.24
CA GLU A 89 0.04 11.91 11.22
C GLU A 89 0.29 13.25 10.52
N GLN A 90 -0.63 13.65 9.63
CA GLN A 90 -0.56 14.96 9.01
C GLN A 90 -1.16 15.99 9.96
N ILE A 91 -0.32 16.80 10.57
CA ILE A 91 -0.74 17.95 11.38
C ILE A 91 -1.10 19.07 10.40
N LEU A 92 -2.38 19.43 10.34
CA LEU A 92 -2.86 20.62 9.62
C LEU A 92 -2.71 21.88 10.48
#